data_AF-A0A848TV90-F1
#
_entry.id   AF-A0A848TV90-F1
#
_cell.length_a   1.000
_cell.length_b   1.000
_cell.length_c   1.000
_cell.angle_alpha   90.00
_cell.angle_beta   90.00
_cell.angle_gamma   90.00
#
_symmetry.space_group_name_H-M   'P 1'
#
loop_
_entity.id
_entity.type
_entity.pdbx_description
1 polymer ?
#
loop_
_entity_poly.entity_id
_entity_poly.type
_entity_poly.pdbx_seq_one_letter_code
_entity_poly.pdbx_strand_id
1 'polypeptide(L)'
;LYVAVSDPEHAVWYRYDVVVPGTVKNRTLFFDVTGVVGIKGQQGLPDGMKMHSKGYLFATGPGGVWVFNGKGVPIARIFTGEATSNCAFSKNEKTLFMTADDYVLRMDLK
;
A
#
# COMPACT_ATOMS: atom_id res chain seq x y z
N LEU A 1 6.51 4.46 11.42
CA LEU A 1 5.07 4.54 11.09
C LEU A 1 4.92 4.88 9.61
N TYR A 2 3.97 4.27 8.92
CA TYR A 2 3.62 4.61 7.54
C TYR A 2 2.19 5.17 7.50
N VAL A 3 1.97 6.17 6.64
CA VAL A 3 0.66 6.83 6.51
C VAL A 3 0.40 7.05 5.02
N ALA A 4 -0.75 6.58 4.55
CA ALA A 4 -1.24 6.84 3.20
C ALA A 4 -2.00 8.15 3.17
N VAL A 5 -1.94 8.86 2.04
CA VAL A 5 -2.74 10.03 1.75
C VAL A 5 -3.63 9.72 0.56
N SER A 6 -4.93 9.58 0.83
CA SER A 6 -5.95 9.30 -0.19
C SER A 6 -6.51 10.61 -0.75
N ASP A 7 -5.63 11.39 -1.36
CA ASP A 7 -5.94 12.67 -2.00
C ASP A 7 -5.56 12.56 -3.49
N PRO A 8 -6.48 12.72 -4.45
CA PRO A 8 -6.16 12.69 -5.87
C PRO A 8 -5.09 13.71 -6.31
N GLU A 9 -5.00 14.85 -5.62
CA GLU A 9 -4.02 15.90 -5.92
C GLU A 9 -2.68 15.68 -5.19
N HIS A 10 -2.63 14.74 -4.23
CA HIS A 10 -1.44 14.45 -3.42
C HIS A 10 -1.43 12.98 -2.95
N ALA A 11 -1.46 12.06 -3.90
CA ALA A 11 -1.57 10.62 -3.65
C ALA A 11 -0.18 10.05 -3.30
N VAL A 12 0.13 10.02 -2.01
CA VAL A 12 1.45 9.63 -1.52
C VAL A 12 1.38 8.70 -0.31
N TRP A 13 2.50 8.04 -0.03
CA TRP A 13 2.77 7.45 1.28
C TRP A 13 3.87 8.23 1.97
N TYR A 14 3.74 8.40 3.28
CA TYR A 14 4.76 8.98 4.16
C TYR A 14 5.33 7.93 5.11
N ARG A 15 6.58 8.14 5.51
CA ARG A 15 7.22 7.47 6.63
C ARG A 15 7.52 8.47 7.74
N TYR A 16 7.35 8.03 8.98
CA TYR A 16 7.69 8.77 10.18
C TYR A 16 8.48 7.89 11.14
N ASP A 17 9.38 8.51 11.88
CA ASP A 17 10.08 7.90 13.01
C ASP A 17 9.14 7.90 14.22
N VAL A 18 8.94 6.74 14.84
CA VAL A 18 8.20 6.63 16.11
C VAL A 18 9.20 6.81 17.23
N VAL A 19 9.06 7.89 18.00
CA VAL A 19 10.03 8.23 19.06
C VAL A 19 9.61 7.57 20.38
N VAL A 20 8.34 7.75 20.73
CA VAL A 20 7.67 7.14 21.88
C VAL A 20 6.19 6.92 21.52
N PRO A 21 5.43 6.11 22.27
CA PRO A 21 4.00 5.93 22.01
C PRO A 21 3.28 7.27 21.83
N GLY A 22 2.52 7.39 20.74
CA GLY A 22 1.78 8.60 20.39
C GLY A 22 2.61 9.77 19.82
N THR A 23 3.95 9.68 19.77
CA THR A 23 4.82 10.75 19.27
C THR A 23 5.64 10.29 18.05
N VAL A 24 5.50 11.03 16.95
CA VAL A 24 6.26 10.79 15.71
C VAL A 24 7.03 12.03 15.26
N LYS A 25 8.14 11.82 14.54
CA LYS A 25 8.98 12.88 13.97
C LYS A 25 9.42 12.53 12.54
N ASN A 26 10.14 13.46 11.91
CA ASN A 26 10.86 13.24 10.64
C ASN A 26 9.96 12.72 9.50
N ARG A 27 8.87 13.44 9.21
CA ARG A 27 8.01 13.13 8.06
C ARG A 27 8.86 13.12 6.79
N THR A 28 8.96 11.96 6.16
CA THR A 28 9.69 11.77 4.91
C THR A 28 8.75 11.19 3.87
N LEU A 29 8.72 11.78 2.67
CA LEU A 29 8.00 11.22 1.53
C LEU A 29 8.54 9.82 1.26
N PHE A 30 7.69 8.81 1.33
CA PHE A 30 8.08 7.43 1.08
C PHE A 30 7.98 7.11 -0.41
N PHE A 31 6.83 7.41 -1.01
CA PHE A 31 6.63 7.25 -2.45
C PHE A 31 5.45 8.11 -2.92
N ASP A 32 5.54 8.65 -4.14
CA ASP A 32 4.53 9.52 -4.75
C ASP A 32 3.98 8.86 -6.01
N VAL A 33 2.65 8.73 -6.07
CA VAL A 33 1.91 8.15 -7.19
C VAL A 33 0.87 9.10 -7.77
N THR A 34 0.93 10.39 -7.41
CA THR A 34 0.00 11.42 -7.90
C THR A 34 -0.05 11.44 -9.43
N GLY A 35 1.11 11.31 -10.09
CA GLY A 35 1.20 11.31 -11.56
C GLY A 35 0.56 10.12 -12.28
N VAL A 36 0.10 9.08 -11.57
CA VAL A 36 -0.61 7.95 -12.18
C VAL A 36 -2.09 7.86 -11.78
N VAL A 37 -2.57 8.77 -10.93
CA VAL A 37 -3.98 8.85 -10.54
C VAL A 37 -4.84 9.18 -11.76
N GLY A 38 -6.00 8.52 -11.89
CA GLY A 38 -6.96 8.76 -12.96
C GLY A 38 -6.60 8.16 -14.33
N ILE A 39 -5.40 7.56 -14.48
CA ILE A 39 -5.04 6.81 -15.69
C ILE A 39 -5.93 5.56 -15.77
N LYS A 40 -6.48 5.28 -16.96
CA LYS A 40 -7.27 4.06 -17.20
C LYS A 40 -6.47 2.80 -16.84
N GLY A 41 -7.03 1.94 -16.01
CA GLY A 41 -6.34 0.75 -15.47
C GLY A 41 -5.46 1.01 -14.24
N GLN A 42 -5.47 2.24 -13.71
CA GLN A 42 -4.80 2.65 -12.46
C GLN A 42 -5.83 3.15 -11.44
N GLN A 43 -6.96 2.46 -11.31
CA GLN A 43 -8.02 2.84 -10.39
C GLN A 43 -7.55 2.83 -8.93
N GLY A 44 -8.17 3.66 -8.10
CA GLY A 44 -7.90 3.76 -6.67
C GLY A 44 -6.84 4.78 -6.28
N LEU A 45 -6.67 4.93 -4.97
CA LEU A 45 -5.75 5.85 -4.31
C LEU A 45 -5.01 5.09 -3.18
N PRO A 46 -3.93 5.68 -2.62
CA PRO A 46 -3.32 5.16 -1.40
C PRO A 46 -4.35 5.03 -0.27
N ASP A 47 -4.55 3.83 0.24
CA ASP A 47 -5.51 3.55 1.33
C ASP A 47 -4.87 2.59 2.35
N GLY A 48 -5.33 1.34 2.43
CA GLY A 48 -4.85 0.34 3.35
C GLY A 48 -3.45 -0.19 3.04
N MET A 49 -2.75 -0.65 4.07
CA MET A 49 -1.42 -1.24 3.92
C MET A 49 -1.12 -2.26 5.02
N LYS A 50 -0.26 -3.22 4.70
CA LYS A 50 0.18 -4.27 5.63
C LYS A 50 1.67 -4.57 5.46
N MET A 51 2.38 -4.56 6.59
CA MET A 51 3.76 -5.03 6.67
C MET A 51 3.79 -6.56 6.76
N HIS A 52 4.61 -7.19 5.94
CA HIS A 52 4.96 -8.61 6.03
C HIS A 52 6.17 -8.80 6.96
N SER A 53 6.25 -9.90 7.72
CA SER A 53 7.37 -10.15 8.68
C SER A 53 8.78 -10.05 8.07
N LYS A 54 8.94 -10.48 6.81
CA LYS A 54 10.16 -10.32 6.00
C LYS A 54 10.56 -8.86 5.66
N GLY A 55 9.79 -7.85 6.09
CA GLY A 55 10.11 -6.43 5.89
C GLY A 55 9.66 -5.85 4.54
N TYR A 56 8.66 -6.46 3.90
CA TYR A 56 8.00 -5.91 2.72
C TYR A 56 6.72 -5.19 3.11
N LEU A 57 6.48 -4.01 2.54
CA LEU A 57 5.22 -3.29 2.69
C LEU A 57 4.34 -3.56 1.48
N PHE A 58 3.13 -4.06 1.72
CA PHE A 58 2.07 -4.17 0.73
C PHE A 58 1.11 -3.02 0.97
N ALA A 59 0.98 -2.09 0.03
CA ALA A 59 0.15 -0.91 0.18
C ALA A 59 -0.76 -0.77 -1.04
N THR A 60 -2.06 -0.59 -0.80
CA THR A 60 -3.01 -0.33 -1.88
C THR A 60 -2.79 1.06 -2.44
N GLY A 61 -2.94 1.23 -3.75
CA GLY A 61 -2.76 2.47 -4.48
C GLY A 61 -3.31 2.38 -5.90
N PRO A 62 -3.04 3.36 -6.77
CA PRO A 62 -3.45 3.31 -8.17
C PRO A 62 -3.03 1.99 -8.83
N GLY A 63 -4.02 1.27 -9.37
CA GLY A 63 -3.84 0.01 -10.09
C GLY A 63 -3.69 -1.24 -9.23
N GLY A 64 -3.97 -1.17 -7.92
CA GLY A 64 -4.03 -2.34 -7.03
C GLY A 64 -3.08 -2.24 -5.84
N VAL A 65 -2.25 -3.27 -5.61
CA VAL A 65 -1.35 -3.33 -4.45
C VAL A 65 0.11 -3.21 -4.86
N TRP A 66 0.78 -2.19 -4.35
CA TRP A 66 2.21 -1.95 -4.50
C TRP A 66 2.99 -2.70 -3.44
N VAL A 67 4.10 -3.34 -3.84
CA VAL A 67 5.00 -4.06 -2.94
C VAL A 67 6.32 -3.31 -2.87
N PHE A 68 6.67 -2.82 -1.69
CA PHE A 68 7.92 -2.14 -1.41
C PHE A 68 8.85 -3.04 -0.60
N ASN A 69 10.15 -3.00 -0.90
CA ASN A 69 11.16 -3.63 -0.06
C ASN A 69 11.43 -2.81 1.21
N GLY A 70 12.24 -3.35 2.14
CA GLY A 70 12.59 -2.67 3.39
C GLY A 70 13.35 -1.34 3.23
N LYS A 71 13.85 -1.03 2.03
CA LYS A 71 14.48 0.26 1.70
C LYS A 71 13.49 1.29 1.14
N GLY A 72 12.23 0.91 0.96
CA GLY A 72 11.17 1.76 0.40
C GLY A 72 11.14 1.83 -1.12
N VAL A 73 11.82 0.91 -1.81
CA VAL A 73 11.79 0.83 -3.26
C VAL A 73 10.63 -0.06 -3.70
N PRO A 74 9.74 0.38 -4.62
CA PRO A 74 8.72 -0.49 -5.20
C PRO A 74 9.39 -1.57 -6.04
N ILE A 75 9.06 -2.84 -5.77
CA ILE A 75 9.64 -4.00 -6.45
C ILE A 75 8.61 -4.80 -7.23
N ALA A 76 7.31 -4.60 -6.96
CA ALA A 76 6.23 -5.23 -7.71
C ALA A 76 4.92 -4.44 -7.55
N ARG A 77 3.95 -4.72 -8.42
CA ARG A 77 2.55 -4.31 -8.28
C ARG A 77 1.65 -5.48 -8.63
N ILE A 78 0.65 -5.73 -7.79
CA ILE A 78 -0.41 -6.71 -8.00
C ILE A 78 -1.59 -5.96 -8.59
N PHE A 79 -1.90 -6.24 -9.85
CA PHE A 79 -3.05 -5.65 -10.52
C PHE A 79 -4.31 -6.42 -10.16
N THR A 80 -5.24 -5.73 -9.49
CA THR A 80 -6.52 -6.29 -9.04
C THR A 80 -7.65 -6.03 -10.03
N GLY A 81 -7.47 -5.07 -10.95
CA GLY A 81 -8.45 -4.67 -11.95
C GLY A 81 -9.44 -3.59 -11.48
N GLU A 82 -9.60 -3.43 -10.17
CA GLU A 82 -10.56 -2.51 -9.53
C GLU A 82 -9.89 -1.61 -8.49
N ALA A 83 -10.59 -0.59 -8.01
CA ALA A 83 -10.07 0.26 -6.93
C ALA A 83 -9.91 -0.58 -5.66
N THR A 84 -8.68 -0.66 -5.16
CA THR A 84 -8.33 -1.55 -4.04
C THR A 84 -8.18 -0.76 -2.76
N SER A 85 -9.02 -1.02 -1.77
CA SER A 85 -9.07 -0.24 -0.53
C SER A 85 -8.16 -0.78 0.55
N ASN A 86 -8.05 -2.10 0.73
CA ASN A 86 -7.26 -2.66 1.82
C ASN A 86 -6.65 -4.02 1.49
N CYS A 87 -5.69 -4.45 2.31
CA CYS A 87 -5.11 -5.78 2.23
C CYS A 87 -4.69 -6.31 3.60
N ALA A 88 -4.69 -7.64 3.74
CA ALA A 88 -4.25 -8.32 4.95
C ALA A 88 -3.64 -9.68 4.63
N PHE A 89 -2.67 -10.10 5.44
CA PHE A 89 -2.15 -11.45 5.37
C PHE A 89 -2.97 -12.41 6.24
N SER A 90 -3.02 -13.66 5.81
CA SER A 90 -3.35 -14.79 6.68
C SER A 90 -2.35 -14.90 7.84
N LYS A 91 -2.71 -15.67 8.88
CA LYS A 91 -1.90 -15.84 10.10
C LYS A 91 -0.46 -16.28 9.84
N ASN A 92 -0.24 -17.12 8.82
CA ASN A 92 1.09 -17.63 8.47
C ASN A 92 1.78 -16.82 7.35
N GLU A 93 1.17 -15.70 6.94
CA GLU A 93 1.62 -14.82 5.87
C GLU A 93 1.83 -15.48 4.51
N LYS A 94 1.21 -16.64 4.25
CA LYS A 94 1.29 -17.34 2.96
C LYS A 94 0.18 -16.98 1.98
N THR A 95 -0.75 -16.14 2.42
CA THR A 95 -1.89 -15.72 1.62
C THR A 95 -2.16 -14.25 1.89
N LEU A 96 -2.33 -13.48 0.83
CA LEU A 96 -2.78 -12.09 0.84
C LEU A 96 -4.27 -12.03 0.46
N PHE A 97 -5.05 -11.36 1.28
CA PHE A 97 -6.43 -10.96 1.00
C PHE A 97 -6.46 -9.48 0.64
N MET A 98 -7.30 -9.10 -0.31
CA MET A 98 -7.44 -7.72 -0.79
C MET A 98 -8.91 -7.39 -1.01
N THR A 99 -9.35 -6.20 -0.61
CA THR A 99 -10.67 -5.66 -0.95
C THR A 99 -10.53 -4.80 -2.20
N ALA A 100 -11.29 -5.09 -3.25
CA ALA A 100 -11.22 -4.43 -4.54
C ALA A 100 -12.64 -4.14 -5.04
N ASP A 101 -13.12 -2.92 -4.84
CA ASP A 101 -14.54 -2.51 -4.96
C ASP A 101 -15.51 -3.58 -4.41
N ASP A 102 -16.32 -4.19 -5.27
CA ASP A 102 -17.34 -5.19 -4.90
C ASP A 102 -16.77 -6.59 -4.61
N TYR A 103 -15.45 -6.77 -4.68
CA TYR A 103 -14.77 -8.06 -4.54
C TYR A 103 -13.89 -8.15 -3.30
N VAL A 104 -13.81 -9.36 -2.74
CA VAL A 104 -12.73 -9.78 -1.85
C VAL A 104 -11.88 -10.81 -2.60
N LEU A 105 -10.65 -10.43 -2.91
CA LEU A 105 -9.68 -11.24 -3.64
C LEU A 105 -8.75 -11.97 -2.67
N ARG A 106 -8.23 -13.11 -3.12
CA ARG A 106 -7.21 -13.88 -2.41
C ARG A 106 -6.10 -14.29 -3.37
N MET A 107 -4.86 -14.20 -2.93
CA MET A 107 -3.69 -14.72 -3.64
C MET A 107 -2.74 -15.42 -2.68
N ASP A 108 -2.24 -16.59 -3.06
CA ASP A 108 -1.19 -17.28 -2.31
C ASP A 108 0.19 -16.71 -2.66
N LEU A 109 1.03 -16.51 -1.65
CA LEU A 109 2.38 -15.99 -1.76
C LEU A 109 3.38 -17.16 -1.78
N LYS A 110 4.43 -17.01 -2.59
CA LYS A 110 5.52 -18.01 -2.72
C LYS A 110 6.72 -17.63 -1.87
#